data_AF-A0A0R0A759-F1
#
_entry.id   AF-A0A0R0A759-F1
#
_cell.length_a   1.000
_cell.length_b   1.000
_cell.length_c   1.000
_cell.angle_alpha   90.00
_cell.angle_beta   90.00
_cell.angle_gamma   90.00
#
_symmetry.space_group_name_H-M   'P 1'
#
loop_
_entity.id
_entity.type
_entity.pdbx_description
1 polymer ?
#
loop_
_entity_poly.entity_id
_entity_poly.type
_entity_poly.pdbx_seq_one_letter_code
_entity_poly.pdbx_strand_id
1 'polypeptide(L)'
;MRNMLDFSSWNALLTTLFGLVVVSLVAVGIRLVFMQTLQRRRERENRQINERLKTLIAAYKVLGGSFTGELSVDPSHLRELRARAPVEGEGEGISSNGSDRRRRIRDAVEAALSDVVLLGTEEQVRLAAQAAAEMVAGRPVETGALVVSLRDFIRQALDLAPIPASLPIPS
;
A
#
# COMPACT_ATOMS: atom_id res chain seq x y z
N MET A 1 -42.57 -41.26 54.35
CA MET A 1 -41.83 -40.06 54.77
C MET A 1 -40.50 -40.46 55.37
N ARG A 2 -39.38 -40.28 54.64
CA ARG A 2 -38.10 -39.76 55.16
C ARG A 2 -37.03 -39.86 54.06
N ASN A 3 -36.46 -38.70 53.78
CA ASN A 3 -35.50 -38.38 52.71
C ASN A 3 -34.33 -39.37 52.67
N MET A 4 -34.15 -40.04 51.52
CA MET A 4 -32.94 -40.78 51.14
C MET A 4 -32.06 -39.99 50.16
N LEU A 5 -32.16 -38.65 50.16
CA LEU A 5 -31.15 -37.81 49.53
C LEU A 5 -30.01 -37.65 50.55
N ASP A 6 -29.07 -38.59 50.54
CA ASP A 6 -27.87 -38.54 51.36
C ASP A 6 -27.12 -37.22 51.09
N PHE A 7 -26.98 -36.39 52.11
CA PHE A 7 -26.27 -35.10 52.04
C PHE A 7 -24.80 -35.26 51.58
N SER A 8 -24.21 -36.45 51.74
CA SER A 8 -22.87 -36.77 51.21
C SER A 8 -22.83 -36.83 49.68
N SER A 9 -23.84 -37.44 49.04
CA SER A 9 -23.93 -37.55 47.58
C SER A 9 -24.11 -36.19 46.90
N TRP A 10 -24.88 -35.29 47.50
CA TRP A 10 -25.09 -33.93 47.01
C TRP A 10 -23.83 -33.09 47.08
N ASN A 11 -23.07 -33.20 48.17
CA ASN A 11 -21.78 -32.52 48.30
C ASN A 11 -20.76 -33.03 47.29
N ALA A 12 -20.68 -34.34 47.05
CA ALA A 12 -19.80 -34.95 46.04
C ALA A 12 -20.17 -34.53 44.61
N LEU A 13 -21.46 -34.48 44.28
CA LEU A 13 -21.95 -33.99 42.98
C LEU A 13 -21.62 -32.51 42.78
N LEU A 14 -21.89 -31.67 43.79
CA LEU A 14 -21.60 -30.24 43.75
C LEU A 14 -20.10 -29.96 43.61
N THR A 15 -19.25 -30.68 44.34
CA THR A 15 -17.79 -30.53 44.23
C THR A 15 -17.25 -31.00 42.89
N THR A 16 -17.77 -32.10 42.34
CA THR A 16 -17.38 -32.58 41.00
C THR A 16 -17.81 -31.58 39.92
N LEU A 17 -19.05 -31.08 39.98
CA LEU A 17 -19.55 -30.06 39.07
C LEU A 17 -18.73 -28.78 39.17
N PHE A 18 -18.43 -28.33 40.40
CA PHE A 18 -17.59 -27.17 40.64
C PHE A 18 -16.18 -27.36 40.06
N GLY A 19 -15.57 -28.52 40.26
CA GLY A 19 -14.28 -28.87 39.67
C GLY A 19 -14.30 -28.81 38.15
N LEU A 20 -15.35 -29.35 37.51
CA LEU A 20 -15.52 -29.28 36.05
C LEU A 20 -15.68 -27.83 35.56
N VAL A 21 -16.45 -27.01 36.27
CA VAL A 21 -16.62 -25.58 35.94
C VAL A 21 -15.28 -24.86 36.06
N VAL A 22 -14.52 -25.06 37.14
CA VAL A 22 -13.22 -24.44 37.36
C VAL A 22 -12.24 -24.85 36.26
N VAL A 23 -12.12 -26.15 35.97
CA VAL A 23 -11.23 -26.65 34.91
C VAL A 23 -11.63 -26.09 33.55
N SER A 24 -12.93 -26.03 33.25
CA SER A 24 -13.44 -25.47 31.99
C SER A 24 -13.14 -23.97 31.88
N LEU A 25 -13.33 -23.20 32.97
CA LEU A 25 -13.01 -21.78 33.00
C LEU A 25 -11.51 -21.53 32.81
N VAL A 26 -10.65 -22.34 33.43
CA VAL A 26 -9.21 -22.28 33.23
C VAL A 26 -8.84 -22.59 31.77
N ALA A 27 -9.40 -23.64 31.18
CA ALA A 27 -9.13 -24.03 29.79
C ALA A 27 -9.58 -22.93 28.79
N VAL A 28 -10.78 -22.36 28.97
CA VAL A 28 -11.27 -21.26 28.13
C VAL A 28 -10.44 -19.99 28.35
N GLY A 29 -10.05 -19.69 29.59
CA GLY A 29 -9.19 -18.56 29.93
C GLY A 29 -7.84 -18.63 29.21
N ILE A 30 -7.19 -19.80 29.23
CA ILE A 30 -5.94 -20.03 28.48
C ILE A 30 -6.16 -19.81 26.99
N ARG A 31 -7.22 -20.38 26.40
CA ARG A 31 -7.53 -20.22 24.97
C ARG A 31 -7.74 -18.74 24.60
N LEU A 32 -8.46 -17.98 25.43
CA LEU A 32 -8.68 -16.55 25.21
C LEU A 32 -7.36 -15.77 25.25
N VAL A 33 -6.49 -16.01 26.23
CA VAL A 33 -5.18 -15.34 26.32
C VAL A 33 -4.28 -15.69 25.13
N PHE A 34 -4.24 -16.95 24.72
CA PHE A 34 -3.48 -17.37 23.52
C PHE A 34 -4.01 -16.70 22.26
N MET A 35 -5.33 -16.67 22.07
CA MET A 35 -5.95 -16.06 20.91
C MET A 35 -5.68 -14.54 20.89
N GLN A 36 -5.82 -13.85 22.03
CA GLN A 36 -5.55 -12.42 22.14
C GLN A 36 -4.08 -12.07 21.86
N THR A 37 -3.13 -12.86 22.35
CA THR A 37 -1.69 -12.59 22.13
C THR A 37 -1.28 -12.81 20.68
N LEU A 38 -1.77 -13.87 20.04
CA LEU A 38 -1.49 -14.16 18.63
C LEU A 38 -2.23 -13.21 17.68
N GLN A 39 -3.49 -12.87 17.97
CA GLN A 39 -4.28 -11.93 17.16
C GLN A 39 -3.62 -10.57 17.10
N ARG A 40 -3.15 -10.03 18.24
CA ARG A 40 -2.46 -8.72 18.28
C ARG A 40 -1.22 -8.67 17.40
N ARG A 41 -0.47 -9.76 17.30
CA ARG A 41 0.70 -9.84 16.40
C ARG A 41 0.26 -9.87 14.94
N ARG A 42 -0.67 -10.78 14.59
CA ARG A 42 -1.18 -10.92 13.21
C ARG A 42 -1.87 -9.65 12.70
N GLU A 43 -2.62 -8.95 13.55
CA GLU A 43 -3.26 -7.69 13.18
C GLU A 43 -2.25 -6.60 12.83
N ARG A 44 -1.11 -6.54 13.53
CA ARG A 44 -0.05 -5.56 13.22
C ARG A 44 0.61 -5.88 11.88
N GLU A 45 0.97 -7.14 11.65
CA GLU A 45 1.57 -7.59 10.39
C GLU A 45 0.61 -7.36 9.21
N ASN A 46 -0.67 -7.69 9.37
CA ASN A 46 -1.68 -7.44 8.34
C ASN A 46 -1.89 -5.94 8.08
N ARG A 47 -1.84 -5.09 9.11
CA ARG A 47 -1.91 -3.63 8.93
C ARG A 47 -0.71 -3.11 8.14
N GLN A 48 0.50 -3.57 8.46
CA GLN A 48 1.71 -3.17 7.72
C GLN A 48 1.64 -3.56 6.24
N ILE A 49 1.17 -4.78 5.93
CA ILE A 49 0.97 -5.22 4.55
C ILE A 49 -0.03 -4.31 3.83
N ASN A 50 -1.15 -3.99 4.48
CA ASN A 50 -2.17 -3.10 3.91
C ASN A 50 -1.67 -1.66 3.72
N GLU A 51 -0.91 -1.11 4.67
CA GLU A 51 -0.32 0.23 4.57
C GLU A 51 0.70 0.29 3.44
N ARG A 52 1.63 -0.68 3.39
CA ARG A 52 2.59 -0.83 2.28
C ARG A 52 1.86 -0.89 0.94
N LEU A 53 0.85 -1.75 0.84
CA LEU A 53 0.08 -1.94 -0.38
C LEU A 53 -0.67 -0.67 -0.78
N LYS A 54 -1.24 0.07 0.18
CA LYS A 54 -1.92 1.35 -0.07
C LYS A 54 -0.96 2.40 -0.64
N THR A 55 0.26 2.48 -0.10
CA THR A 55 1.29 3.38 -0.63
C THR A 55 1.72 2.97 -2.04
N LEU A 56 1.94 1.68 -2.30
CA LEU A 56 2.26 1.19 -3.64
C LEU A 56 1.11 1.40 -4.65
N ILE A 57 -0.15 1.28 -4.23
CA ILE A 57 -1.32 1.63 -5.07
C ILE A 57 -1.34 3.12 -5.39
N ALA A 58 -0.99 3.99 -4.43
CA ALA A 58 -0.90 5.43 -4.66
C ALA A 58 0.21 5.74 -5.68
N ALA A 59 1.39 5.15 -5.53
CA ALA A 59 2.48 5.28 -6.50
C ALA A 59 2.08 4.77 -7.90
N TYR A 60 1.45 3.59 -7.97
CA TYR A 60 0.89 3.04 -9.22
C TYR A 60 -0.10 4.03 -9.88
N LYS A 61 -0.98 4.67 -9.11
CA LYS A 61 -1.92 5.66 -9.64
C LYS A 61 -1.24 6.93 -10.14
N VAL A 62 -0.18 7.39 -9.48
CA VAL A 62 0.58 8.56 -9.93
C VAL A 62 1.35 8.25 -11.21
N LEU A 63 2.04 7.11 -11.24
CA LEU A 63 2.84 6.67 -12.40
C LEU A 63 1.93 6.32 -13.59
N GLY A 64 0.84 5.59 -13.36
CA GLY A 64 -0.16 5.24 -14.37
C GLY A 64 -1.10 6.37 -14.76
N GLY A 65 -1.31 7.40 -13.93
CA GLY A 65 -2.13 8.58 -14.27
C GLY A 65 -1.66 9.36 -15.51
N SER A 66 -0.48 9.01 -16.02
CA SER A 66 0.14 9.49 -17.24
C SER A 66 -0.32 8.79 -18.54
N PHE A 67 -1.30 7.88 -18.48
CA PHE A 67 -1.94 7.18 -19.62
C PHE A 67 -2.56 8.08 -20.71
N THR A 68 -2.42 9.41 -20.61
CA THR A 68 -2.82 10.39 -21.63
C THR A 68 -1.72 10.75 -22.64
N GLY A 69 -0.56 10.09 -22.65
CA GLY A 69 0.35 10.09 -23.80
C GLY A 69 1.53 11.08 -23.81
N GLU A 70 1.96 11.60 -22.65
CA GLU A 70 3.26 12.27 -22.52
C GLU A 70 3.83 11.98 -21.12
N LEU A 71 4.53 10.85 -20.99
CA LEU A 71 5.41 10.57 -19.84
C LEU A 71 6.79 11.23 -19.98
N SER A 72 7.02 11.97 -21.07
CA SER A 72 8.17 12.86 -21.19
C SER A 72 7.97 14.05 -20.25
N VAL A 73 8.21 13.83 -18.96
CA VAL A 73 8.42 14.91 -17.99
C VAL A 73 9.74 15.57 -18.39
N ASP A 74 9.65 16.61 -19.23
CA ASP A 74 10.81 17.43 -19.58
C ASP A 74 11.38 18.05 -18.29
N PRO A 75 12.66 17.83 -17.98
CA PRO A 75 13.33 18.23 -16.74
C PRO A 75 13.61 19.72 -16.61
N SER A 76 13.38 20.53 -17.65
CA SER A 76 13.87 21.90 -17.72
C SER A 76 13.57 22.69 -16.44
N HIS A 77 14.66 23.17 -15.81
CA HIS A 77 14.64 23.84 -14.51
C HIS A 77 14.07 25.26 -14.67
N LEU A 78 13.44 25.79 -13.61
CA LEU A 78 12.90 27.16 -13.57
C LEU A 78 13.92 28.25 -13.99
N ARG A 79 15.22 27.95 -13.94
CA ARG A 79 16.31 28.84 -14.36
C ARG A 79 16.41 28.98 -15.88
N GLU A 80 16.15 27.92 -16.63
CA GLU A 80 16.22 27.92 -18.10
C GLU A 80 14.97 28.51 -18.74
N LEU A 81 13.80 28.28 -18.14
CA LEU A 81 12.55 28.90 -18.56
C LEU A 81 12.57 30.43 -18.36
N ARG A 82 13.20 30.90 -17.28
CA ARG A 82 13.40 32.34 -17.04
C ARG A 82 14.49 32.94 -17.94
N ALA A 83 15.50 32.17 -18.33
CA ALA A 83 16.51 32.61 -19.29
C ALA A 83 15.99 32.63 -20.75
N ARG A 84 14.92 31.89 -21.07
CA ARG A 84 14.25 31.88 -22.38
C ARG A 84 13.05 32.83 -22.49
N ALA A 85 12.64 33.51 -21.42
CA ALA A 85 11.58 34.50 -21.49
C ALA A 85 12.13 35.77 -22.18
N PRO A 86 11.63 36.16 -23.36
CA PRO A 86 11.93 37.47 -23.92
C PRO A 86 11.34 38.52 -22.98
N VAL A 87 12.10 39.58 -22.74
CA VAL A 87 11.59 40.80 -22.11
C VAL A 87 10.60 41.41 -23.09
N GLU A 88 9.29 41.23 -22.90
CA GLU A 88 8.22 42.14 -23.33
C GLU A 88 6.81 41.63 -22.98
N GLY A 89 6.06 42.47 -22.26
CA GLY A 89 4.64 42.77 -22.47
C GLY A 89 3.58 41.66 -22.45
N GLU A 90 2.73 41.70 -21.40
CA GLU A 90 1.30 41.37 -21.45
C GLU A 90 0.89 39.93 -21.84
N GLY A 91 0.96 39.01 -20.86
CA GLY A 91 0.43 37.64 -21.02
C GLY A 91 0.46 36.74 -19.76
N GLU A 92 0.42 37.31 -18.56
CA GLU A 92 0.83 36.62 -17.31
C GLU A 92 -0.13 35.52 -16.77
N GLY A 93 -1.32 35.34 -17.34
CA GLY A 93 -2.35 34.44 -16.78
C GLY A 93 -2.34 32.98 -17.24
N ILE A 94 -1.82 32.67 -18.44
CA ILE A 94 -2.03 31.34 -19.07
C ILE A 94 -0.77 30.46 -19.01
N SER A 95 0.42 31.07 -19.09
CA SER A 95 1.70 30.34 -19.08
C SER A 95 2.09 29.81 -17.68
N SER A 96 1.78 30.56 -16.62
CA SER A 96 2.06 30.21 -15.22
C SER A 96 1.33 28.93 -14.78
N ASN A 97 0.08 28.78 -15.17
CA ASN A 97 -0.76 27.64 -14.78
C ASN A 97 -0.27 26.31 -15.38
N GLY A 98 0.32 26.36 -16.58
CA GLY A 98 0.93 25.21 -17.25
C GLY A 98 2.25 24.76 -16.60
N SER A 99 3.13 25.71 -16.26
CA SER A 99 4.38 25.40 -15.54
C SER A 99 4.11 24.84 -14.14
N ASP A 100 3.11 25.37 -13.42
CA ASP A 100 2.73 24.89 -12.10
C ASP A 100 2.13 23.49 -12.13
N ARG A 101 1.38 23.16 -13.20
CA ARG A 101 0.89 21.80 -13.42
C ARG A 101 2.05 20.82 -13.68
N ARG A 102 3.00 21.16 -14.56
CA ARG A 102 4.16 20.28 -14.85
C ARG A 102 5.02 20.05 -13.63
N ARG A 103 5.28 21.09 -12.83
CA ARG A 103 6.03 20.99 -11.58
C ARG A 103 5.34 20.04 -10.59
N ARG A 104 4.04 20.20 -10.35
CA ARG A 104 3.28 19.31 -9.46
C ARG A 104 3.30 17.86 -9.91
N ILE A 105 3.24 17.62 -11.22
CA ILE A 105 3.37 16.26 -11.77
C ILE A 105 4.76 15.71 -11.49
N ARG A 106 5.82 16.49 -11.75
CA ARG A 106 7.20 16.09 -11.44
C ARG A 106 7.38 15.73 -9.96
N ASP A 107 6.99 16.62 -9.07
CA ASP A 107 7.12 16.44 -7.62
C ASP A 107 6.33 15.19 -7.16
N ALA A 108 5.15 14.94 -7.74
CA ALA A 108 4.35 13.75 -7.45
C ALA A 108 5.02 12.46 -7.96
N VAL A 109 5.59 12.47 -9.17
CA VAL A 109 6.31 11.32 -9.73
C VAL A 109 7.57 11.03 -8.92
N GLU A 110 8.33 12.06 -8.52
CA GLU A 110 9.51 11.91 -7.66
C GLU A 110 9.16 11.27 -6.31
N ALA A 111 8.07 11.73 -5.68
CA ALA A 111 7.56 11.12 -4.46
C ALA A 111 7.15 9.66 -4.69
N ALA A 112 6.43 9.36 -5.78
CA ALA A 112 6.01 8.00 -6.11
C ALA A 112 7.19 7.05 -6.36
N LEU A 113 8.24 7.51 -7.05
CA LEU A 113 9.46 6.72 -7.25
C LEU A 113 10.18 6.46 -5.92
N SER A 114 10.22 7.46 -5.03
CA SER A 114 10.80 7.30 -3.68
C SER A 114 10.04 6.26 -2.86
N ASP A 115 8.71 6.29 -2.90
CA ASP A 115 7.85 5.31 -2.23
C ASP A 115 8.09 3.88 -2.77
N VAL A 116 8.25 3.74 -4.09
CA VAL A 116 8.55 2.45 -4.72
C VAL A 116 9.95 1.95 -4.36
N VAL A 117 10.94 2.83 -4.30
CA VAL A 117 12.31 2.46 -3.87
C VAL A 117 12.31 1.97 -2.42
N LEU A 118 11.50 2.56 -1.55
CA LEU A 118 11.42 2.18 -0.14
C LEU A 118 10.61 0.89 0.10
N LEU A 119 9.50 0.71 -0.64
CA LEU A 119 8.47 -0.28 -0.33
C LEU A 119 8.28 -1.36 -1.40
N GLY A 120 8.92 -1.22 -2.56
CA GLY A 120 8.76 -2.11 -3.71
C GLY A 120 9.40 -3.50 -3.52
N THR A 121 9.24 -4.34 -4.52
CA THR A 121 10.05 -5.55 -4.71
C THR A 121 11.39 -5.19 -5.37
N GLU A 122 12.36 -6.10 -5.34
CA GLU A 122 13.68 -5.88 -5.95
C GLU A 122 13.59 -5.37 -7.40
N GLU A 123 12.72 -6.00 -8.21
CA GLU A 123 12.52 -5.59 -9.60
C GLU A 123 11.91 -4.18 -9.72
N GLN A 124 10.93 -3.85 -8.86
CA GLN A 124 10.33 -2.52 -8.84
C GLN A 124 11.33 -1.45 -8.39
N VAL A 125 12.18 -1.77 -7.41
CA VAL A 125 13.26 -0.88 -6.94
C VAL A 125 14.27 -0.63 -8.06
N ARG A 126 14.66 -1.67 -8.80
CA ARG A 126 15.56 -1.54 -9.96
C ARG A 126 14.99 -0.63 -11.03
N LEU A 127 13.72 -0.85 -11.42
CA LEU A 127 13.03 -0.04 -12.42
C LEU A 127 12.83 1.41 -11.94
N ALA A 128 12.44 1.61 -10.68
CA ALA A 128 12.26 2.94 -10.10
C ALA A 128 13.57 3.72 -9.98
N ALA A 129 14.67 3.05 -9.60
CA ALA A 129 15.99 3.67 -9.55
C ALA A 129 16.48 4.10 -10.94
N GLN A 130 16.24 3.28 -11.97
CA GLN A 130 16.54 3.65 -13.35
C GLN A 130 15.73 4.87 -13.79
N ALA A 131 14.41 4.86 -13.57
CA ALA A 131 13.52 5.96 -13.89
C ALA A 131 13.91 7.26 -13.17
N ALA A 132 14.30 7.17 -11.89
CA ALA A 132 14.78 8.31 -11.11
C ALA A 132 16.11 8.85 -11.67
N ALA A 133 17.05 7.99 -12.05
CA ALA A 133 18.31 8.39 -12.67
C ALA A 133 18.10 9.09 -14.02
N GLU A 134 17.16 8.61 -14.84
CA GLU A 134 16.78 9.25 -16.09
C GLU A 134 16.15 10.63 -15.87
N MET A 135 15.31 10.77 -14.84
CA MET A 135 14.70 12.05 -14.47
C MET A 135 15.73 13.09 -14.03
N VAL A 136 16.70 12.68 -13.20
CA VAL A 136 17.81 13.54 -12.75
C VAL A 136 18.74 13.92 -13.91
N ALA A 137 18.98 12.98 -14.83
CA ALA A 137 19.75 13.21 -16.05
C ALA A 137 19.01 14.06 -17.09
N GLY A 138 17.73 14.36 -16.83
CA GLY A 138 16.93 15.19 -17.70
C GLY A 138 16.40 14.51 -18.96
N ARG A 139 16.26 13.19 -18.92
CA ARG A 139 15.73 12.41 -20.02
C ARG A 139 14.23 12.15 -19.83
N PRO A 140 13.47 11.90 -20.92
CA PRO A 140 12.13 11.37 -20.79
C PRO A 140 12.17 10.06 -19.99
N VAL A 141 11.24 9.90 -19.06
CA VAL A 141 11.21 8.77 -18.11
C VAL A 141 10.22 7.73 -18.61
N GLU A 142 10.70 6.52 -18.91
CA GLU A 142 9.82 5.42 -19.30
C GLU A 142 9.35 4.64 -18.07
N THR A 143 8.08 4.80 -17.68
CA THR A 143 7.51 4.15 -16.48
C THR A 143 6.69 2.90 -16.79
N GLY A 144 6.45 2.56 -18.06
CA GLY A 144 5.54 1.47 -18.45
C GLY A 144 5.91 0.12 -17.83
N ALA A 145 7.18 -0.29 -17.88
CA ALA A 145 7.64 -1.53 -17.26
C ALA A 145 7.39 -1.54 -15.73
N LEU A 146 7.59 -0.39 -15.06
CA LEU A 146 7.34 -0.25 -13.63
C LEU A 146 5.85 -0.32 -13.31
N VAL A 147 5.01 0.32 -14.11
CA VAL A 147 3.54 0.33 -13.95
C VAL A 147 2.98 -1.08 -14.11
N VAL A 148 3.44 -1.85 -15.10
CA VAL A 148 3.08 -3.26 -15.27
C VAL A 148 3.50 -4.09 -14.06
N SER A 149 4.75 -3.96 -13.62
CA SER A 149 5.27 -4.70 -12.45
C SER A 149 4.52 -4.39 -11.16
N LEU A 150 4.19 -3.11 -10.91
CA LEU A 150 3.37 -2.69 -9.77
C LEU A 150 1.95 -3.25 -9.86
N ARG A 151 1.33 -3.19 -11.04
CA ARG A 151 -0.02 -3.71 -11.27
C ARG A 151 -0.09 -5.20 -10.96
N ASP A 152 0.85 -5.98 -11.49
CA ASP A 152 0.85 -7.43 -11.31
C ASP A 152 1.06 -7.80 -9.84
N PHE A 153 2.00 -7.14 -9.17
CA PHE A 153 2.22 -7.29 -7.73
C PHE A 153 0.99 -6.95 -6.90
N ILE A 154 0.34 -5.81 -7.17
CA ILE A 154 -0.86 -5.37 -6.43
C ILE A 154 -2.00 -6.37 -6.62
N ARG A 155 -2.21 -6.87 -7.84
CA ARG A 155 -3.24 -7.85 -8.12
C ARG A 155 -2.99 -9.17 -7.42
N GLN A 156 -1.74 -9.64 -7.42
CA GLN A 156 -1.35 -10.84 -6.70
C GLN A 156 -1.53 -10.69 -5.19
N ALA A 157 -1.11 -9.56 -4.62
CA ALA A 157 -1.24 -9.27 -3.19
C ALA A 157 -2.71 -9.17 -2.73
N LEU A 158 -3.60 -8.75 -3.62
CA LEU A 158 -5.05 -8.68 -3.40
C LEU A 158 -5.82 -9.95 -3.81
N ASP A 159 -5.12 -10.99 -4.26
CA ASP A 159 -5.71 -12.25 -4.76
C ASP A 159 -6.80 -12.02 -5.84
N LEU A 160 -6.52 -11.13 -6.79
CA LEU A 160 -7.44 -10.80 -7.87
C LEU A 160 -7.29 -11.76 -9.05
N ALA A 161 -8.41 -12.07 -9.71
CA ALA A 161 -8.43 -12.89 -10.93
C ALA A 161 -7.46 -12.34 -12.00
N PRO A 162 -6.87 -13.18 -12.87
CA PRO A 162 -5.97 -12.69 -13.93
C PRO A 162 -6.70 -11.77 -14.90
N ILE A 163 -5.96 -10.81 -15.48
CA ILE A 163 -6.49 -9.97 -16.57
C ILE A 163 -6.45 -10.79 -17.86
N PRO A 164 -7.56 -10.92 -18.59
CA PRO A 164 -7.55 -11.56 -19.90
C PRO A 164 -6.61 -10.83 -20.87
N ALA A 165 -5.73 -11.57 -21.56
CA ALA A 165 -4.78 -11.00 -22.51
C ALA A 165 -5.44 -10.29 -23.72
N SER A 166 -6.74 -10.52 -23.93
CA SER A 166 -7.53 -9.86 -24.98
C SER A 166 -7.94 -8.43 -24.64
N LEU A 167 -7.73 -7.96 -23.40
CA LEU A 167 -8.05 -6.58 -23.00
C LEU A 167 -6.86 -5.66 -23.32
N PRO A 168 -7.05 -4.64 -24.18
CA PRO A 168 -6.02 -3.64 -24.43
C PRO A 168 -5.89 -2.73 -23.20
N ILE A 169 -5.00 -3.08 -22.28
CA ILE A 169 -4.64 -2.23 -21.16
C ILE A 169 -3.36 -1.49 -21.54
N PRO A 170 -3.34 -0.15 -21.47
CA PRO A 170 -2.13 0.60 -21.74
C PRO A 170 -1.04 0.18 -20.73
N SER A 171 0.19 0.09 -21.26
CA SER A 171 1.42 -0.22 -20.53
C SER A 171 1.89 0.95 -19.69
#